data_AF-A0A1Q7YPW3-F1
#
_entry.id   AF-A0A1Q7YPW3-F1
#
_cell.length_a   1.000
_cell.length_b   1.000
_cell.length_c   1.000
_cell.angle_alpha   90.00
_cell.angle_beta   90.00
_cell.angle_gamma   90.00
#
_symmetry.space_group_name_H-M   'P 1'
#
loop_
_entity.id
_entity.type
_entity.pdbx_description
1 polymer ?
#
loop_
_entity_poly.entity_id
_entity_poly.type
_entity_poly.pdbx_seq_one_letter_code
_entity_poly.pdbx_strand_id
1 'polypeptide(L)'
;MPVRRLEDGAWLHPSRLPLGGGWSGHCFAPGHEGAVPTDEELRELCNLGYAASCPRLPRERVCDAVRFSVASDRGSQLILKFVFEADHRPAGYGTLEYDLSMGRWISSQPDPRIQKMAECYLESYLLRRNQPAAASVPSSANL
;
A
#
# COMPACT_ATOMS: atom_id res chain seq x y z
N MET A 1 -10.30 1.82 4.34
CA MET A 1 -10.38 1.11 3.05
C MET A 1 -10.04 2.07 1.93
N PRO A 2 -8.94 1.82 1.21
CA PRO A 2 -8.61 2.53 -0.03
C PRO A 2 -9.71 2.32 -1.10
N VAL A 3 -10.02 3.38 -1.84
CA VAL A 3 -11.03 3.38 -2.91
C VAL A 3 -10.46 3.91 -4.22
N ARG A 4 -9.71 5.02 -4.18
CA ARG A 4 -9.17 5.69 -5.36
C ARG A 4 -7.70 6.06 -5.14
N ARG A 5 -6.88 5.88 -6.17
CA ARG A 5 -5.50 6.34 -6.19
C ARG A 5 -5.45 7.88 -6.22
N LEU A 6 -4.51 8.46 -5.48
CA LEU A 6 -4.19 9.88 -5.52
C LEU A 6 -3.05 10.12 -6.50
N GLU A 7 -3.30 10.91 -7.55
CA GLU A 7 -2.32 11.23 -8.60
C GLU A 7 -1.44 12.44 -8.25
N ASP A 8 -1.94 13.32 -7.39
CA ASP A 8 -1.39 14.64 -7.03
C ASP A 8 -0.95 14.73 -5.56
N GLY A 9 -0.85 13.59 -4.90
CA GLY A 9 -0.37 13.55 -3.54
C GLY A 9 1.08 14.04 -3.48
N ALA A 10 1.29 15.20 -2.87
CA ALA A 10 2.55 15.95 -2.85
C ALA A 10 3.73 15.25 -2.11
N TRP A 11 3.75 13.92 -2.06
CA TRP A 11 4.86 13.12 -1.55
C TRP A 11 6.03 13.14 -2.53
N LEU A 12 7.23 13.44 -2.03
CA LEU A 12 8.47 13.45 -2.83
C LEU A 12 8.77 12.08 -3.46
N HIS A 13 8.42 10.99 -2.77
CA HIS A 13 8.65 9.62 -3.23
C HIS A 13 7.41 8.73 -3.03
N PRO A 14 6.36 8.87 -3.87
CA PRO A 14 5.10 8.14 -3.70
C PRO A 14 5.26 6.61 -3.75
N SER A 15 6.27 6.12 -4.47
CA SER A 15 6.58 4.69 -4.56
C SER A 15 7.07 4.06 -3.25
N ARG A 16 7.49 4.87 -2.27
CA ARG A 16 7.92 4.41 -0.93
C ARG A 16 6.77 4.29 0.07
N LEU A 17 5.57 4.75 -0.29
CA LEU A 17 4.38 4.57 0.55
C LEU A 17 4.03 3.09 0.68
N PRO A 18 3.38 2.64 1.77
CA PRO A 18 3.07 1.23 2.04
C PRO A 18 2.35 0.51 0.89
N LEU A 19 1.47 1.22 0.17
CA LEU A 19 0.72 0.68 -0.97
C LEU A 19 1.34 1.04 -2.33
N GLY A 20 2.56 1.58 -2.35
CA GLY A 20 3.26 1.99 -3.57
C GLY A 20 2.70 3.25 -4.26
N GLY A 21 1.86 4.00 -3.56
CA GLY A 21 1.21 5.23 -4.00
C GLY A 21 0.26 5.73 -2.92
N GLY A 22 -0.23 6.95 -3.07
CA GLY A 22 -1.26 7.50 -2.19
C GLY A 22 -2.65 7.05 -2.59
N TRP A 23 -3.52 6.89 -1.60
CA TRP A 23 -4.90 6.47 -1.78
C TRP A 23 -5.85 7.30 -0.91
N SER A 24 -7.01 7.63 -1.46
CA SER A 24 -8.17 8.11 -0.72
C SER A 24 -9.16 6.97 -0.48
N GLY A 25 -10.07 7.18 0.45
CA GLY A 25 -11.11 6.21 0.77
C GLY A 25 -11.76 6.48 2.11
N HIS A 26 -12.20 5.43 2.79
CA HIS A 26 -12.95 5.54 4.04
C HIS A 26 -12.15 5.04 5.24
N CYS A 27 -12.32 5.67 6.39
CA CYS A 27 -11.81 5.19 7.66
C CYS A 27 -12.59 3.94 8.11
N PHE A 28 -11.87 3.01 8.73
CA PHE A 28 -12.40 1.76 9.29
C PHE A 28 -12.02 1.63 10.78
N ALA A 29 -11.60 2.74 11.40
CA ALA A 29 -11.40 2.77 12.83
C ALA A 29 -12.77 2.65 13.54
N PRO A 30 -12.86 1.91 14.66
CA PRO A 30 -14.08 1.81 15.44
C PRO A 30 -14.65 3.19 15.80
N GLY A 31 -15.93 3.41 15.51
CA GLY A 31 -16.63 4.69 15.76
C GLY A 31 -16.45 5.74 14.66
N HIS A 32 -15.70 5.42 13.61
CA HIS A 32 -15.45 6.29 12.46
C HIS A 32 -15.63 5.56 11.12
N GLU A 33 -16.36 4.45 11.13
CA GLU A 33 -16.61 3.64 9.95
C GLU A 33 -17.27 4.48 8.86
N GLY A 34 -16.67 4.47 7.66
CA GLY A 34 -17.19 5.22 6.51
C GLY A 34 -16.77 6.69 6.47
N ALA A 35 -16.20 7.25 7.55
CA ALA A 35 -15.70 8.62 7.56
C ALA A 35 -14.64 8.82 6.47
N VAL A 36 -14.73 9.90 5.70
CA VAL A 36 -13.75 10.21 4.65
C VAL A 36 -12.65 11.06 5.27
N PRO A 37 -11.38 10.60 5.33
CA PRO A 37 -10.29 11.42 5.83
C PRO A 37 -10.05 12.62 4.91
N THR A 38 -9.63 13.73 5.48
CA THR A 38 -9.26 14.93 4.70
C THR A 38 -7.98 14.70 3.91
N ASP A 39 -7.71 15.51 2.88
CA ASP A 39 -6.47 15.38 2.10
C ASP A 39 -5.20 15.52 2.97
N GLU A 40 -5.25 16.35 4.00
CA GLU A 40 -4.17 16.48 4.99
C GLU A 40 -4.02 15.21 5.83
N GLU A 41 -5.11 14.63 6.34
CA GLU A 41 -5.07 13.35 7.06
C GLU A 41 -4.55 12.21 6.17
N LEU A 42 -4.94 12.20 4.89
CA LEU A 42 -4.45 11.24 3.92
C LEU A 42 -2.95 11.42 3.66
N ARG A 43 -2.50 12.67 3.50
CA ARG A 43 -1.11 13.02 3.19
C ARG A 43 -0.15 12.72 4.33
N GLU A 44 -0.52 13.16 5.53
CA GLU A 44 0.35 13.16 6.69
C GLU A 44 0.19 11.91 7.57
N LEU A 45 -0.89 11.13 7.42
CA LEU A 45 -1.20 10.02 8.33
C LEU A 45 -1.53 8.73 7.58
N CYS A 46 -2.72 8.62 6.97
CA CYS A 46 -3.28 7.34 6.55
C CYS A 46 -2.43 6.60 5.49
N ASN A 47 -1.70 7.33 4.66
CA ASN A 47 -0.84 6.75 3.64
C ASN A 47 0.61 6.49 4.08
N LEU A 48 1.03 6.87 5.29
CA LEU A 48 2.43 6.70 5.73
C LEU A 48 2.67 5.38 6.47
N GLY A 49 1.59 4.71 6.92
CA GLY A 49 1.66 3.55 7.82
C GLY A 49 1.87 3.97 9.28
N TYR A 50 1.56 3.06 10.22
CA TYR A 50 1.53 3.26 11.68
C TYR A 50 0.54 4.33 12.19
N ALA A 51 0.35 5.42 11.46
CA ALA A 51 -0.59 6.51 11.73
C ALA A 51 -0.59 6.96 13.20
N ALA A 52 0.59 7.01 13.83
CA ALA A 52 0.73 7.19 15.28
C ALA A 52 0.09 8.49 15.80
N SER A 53 0.05 9.53 14.96
CA SER A 53 -0.58 10.82 15.29
C SER A 53 -2.06 10.92 14.91
N CYS A 54 -2.66 9.85 14.36
CA CYS A 54 -4.06 9.85 13.99
C CYS A 54 -4.96 9.71 15.23
N PRO A 55 -5.88 10.66 15.49
CA PRO A 55 -6.74 10.60 16.67
C PRO A 55 -7.74 9.44 16.62
N ARG A 56 -7.97 8.87 15.42
CA ARG A 56 -8.84 7.72 15.20
C ARG A 56 -8.10 6.38 15.36
N LEU A 57 -6.79 6.38 15.61
CA LEU A 57 -6.03 5.13 15.75
C LEU A 57 -6.49 4.36 16.99
N PRO A 58 -6.96 3.10 16.87
CA PRO A 58 -7.47 2.36 18.02
C PRO A 58 -6.36 2.07 19.03
N ARG A 59 -6.64 2.24 20.32
CA ARG A 59 -5.67 1.91 21.39
C ARG A 59 -5.38 0.40 21.42
N GLU A 60 -6.42 -0.40 21.37
CA GLU A 60 -6.33 -1.86 21.25
C GLU A 60 -6.40 -2.25 19.78
N ARG A 61 -5.34 -2.86 19.27
CA ARG A 61 -5.23 -3.30 17.88
C ARG A 61 -4.25 -4.45 17.74
N VAL A 62 -4.50 -5.32 16.77
CA VAL A 62 -3.68 -6.50 16.49
C VAL A 62 -2.40 -6.18 15.70
N CYS A 63 -2.41 -5.07 14.94
CA CYS A 63 -1.26 -4.56 14.21
C CYS A 63 -1.41 -3.05 13.97
N ASP A 64 -0.29 -2.38 13.76
CA ASP A 64 -0.18 -0.95 13.49
C ASP A 64 -0.10 -0.65 11.98
N ALA A 65 0.52 -1.55 11.23
CA ALA A 65 0.76 -1.39 9.81
C ALA A 65 0.74 -2.73 9.09
N VAL A 66 0.46 -2.67 7.79
CA VAL A 66 0.60 -3.79 6.87
C VAL A 66 1.55 -3.38 5.77
N ARG A 67 2.63 -4.14 5.60
CA ARG A 67 3.63 -3.92 4.56
C ARG A 67 3.46 -4.95 3.47
N PHE A 68 3.60 -4.53 2.22
CA PHE A 68 3.55 -5.42 1.06
C PHE A 68 4.86 -5.36 0.27
N SER A 69 5.22 -6.49 -0.32
CA SER A 69 6.39 -6.64 -1.19
C SER A 69 6.12 -7.68 -2.25
N VAL A 70 6.78 -7.56 -3.40
CA VAL A 70 6.80 -8.64 -4.41
C VAL A 70 7.88 -9.65 -4.01
N ALA A 71 7.45 -10.87 -3.69
CA ALA A 71 8.35 -11.98 -3.37
C ALA A 71 8.84 -12.71 -4.63
N SER A 72 8.00 -12.77 -5.66
CA SER A 72 8.33 -13.32 -6.97
C SER A 72 7.50 -12.65 -8.05
N ASP A 73 8.12 -12.32 -9.18
CA ASP A 73 7.47 -11.96 -10.43
C ASP A 73 8.13 -12.80 -11.54
N ARG A 74 7.46 -13.87 -11.97
CA ARG A 74 8.02 -14.83 -12.95
C ARG A 74 6.93 -15.31 -13.91
N GLY A 75 7.14 -15.08 -15.20
CA GLY A 75 6.21 -15.53 -16.24
C GLY A 75 4.82 -14.91 -16.05
N SER A 76 3.80 -15.77 -15.88
CA SER A 76 2.41 -15.37 -15.65
C SER A 76 2.01 -15.33 -14.18
N GLN A 77 2.92 -15.57 -13.23
CA GLN A 77 2.59 -15.62 -11.81
C GLN A 77 3.35 -14.55 -11.02
N LEU A 78 2.60 -13.85 -10.15
CA LEU A 78 3.12 -12.86 -9.23
C LEU A 78 2.77 -13.28 -7.79
N ILE A 79 3.77 -13.30 -6.92
CA ILE A 79 3.61 -13.62 -5.50
C ILE A 79 3.86 -12.34 -4.70
N LEU A 80 2.84 -11.87 -4.01
CA LEU A 80 2.96 -10.84 -2.99
C LEU A 80 3.21 -11.48 -1.64
N LYS A 81 4.11 -10.88 -0.86
CA LYS A 81 4.24 -11.13 0.58
C LYS A 81 3.72 -9.92 1.33
N PHE A 82 2.94 -10.17 2.37
CA PHE A 82 2.53 -9.14 3.31
C PHE A 82 2.99 -9.46 4.73
N VAL A 83 3.26 -8.42 5.51
CA VAL A 83 3.70 -8.51 6.91
C VAL A 83 2.83 -7.58 7.73
N PHE A 84 2.24 -8.10 8.80
CA PHE A 84 1.66 -7.31 9.87
C PHE A 84 2.77 -6.83 10.78
N GLU A 85 2.79 -5.55 11.09
CA GLU A 85 3.75 -4.97 12.04
C GLU A 85 3.02 -4.47 13.28
N ALA A 86 3.56 -4.74 14.46
CA ALA A 86 3.13 -4.19 15.75
C ALA A 86 4.37 -3.72 16.51
N ASP A 87 4.36 -2.48 17.01
CA ASP A 87 5.51 -1.81 17.62
C ASP A 87 6.78 -1.93 16.78
N HIS A 88 6.66 -1.66 15.47
CA HIS A 88 7.78 -1.74 14.51
C HIS A 88 8.41 -3.13 14.37
N ARG A 89 7.72 -4.19 14.80
CA ARG A 89 8.17 -5.57 14.72
C ARG A 89 7.18 -6.44 13.94
N PRO A 90 7.63 -7.48 13.23
CA PRO A 90 6.73 -8.44 12.61
C PRO A 90 5.83 -9.12 13.65
N ALA A 91 4.51 -9.03 13.44
CA ALA A 91 3.48 -9.66 14.27
C ALA A 91 2.76 -10.81 13.53
N GLY A 92 3.01 -10.96 12.23
CA GLY A 92 2.46 -12.01 11.39
C GLY A 92 2.79 -11.74 9.92
N TYR A 93 2.61 -12.73 9.06
CA TYR A 93 2.85 -12.57 7.62
C TYR A 93 2.05 -13.59 6.82
N GLY A 94 1.99 -13.37 5.51
CA GLY A 94 1.45 -14.33 4.56
C GLY A 94 1.83 -13.99 3.14
N THR A 95 1.32 -14.79 2.20
CA THR A 95 1.49 -14.59 0.77
C THR A 95 0.16 -14.58 0.06
N LEU A 96 0.10 -13.88 -1.06
CA LEU A 96 -1.01 -13.88 -2.00
C LEU A 96 -0.46 -14.10 -3.39
N GLU A 97 -1.15 -14.94 -4.15
CA GLU A 97 -0.75 -15.28 -5.51
C GLU A 97 -1.73 -14.69 -6.52
N TYR A 98 -1.17 -14.06 -7.56
CA TYR A 98 -1.91 -13.44 -8.64
C TYR A 98 -1.47 -14.01 -9.98
N ASP A 99 -2.44 -14.41 -10.78
CA ASP A 99 -2.24 -14.84 -12.16
C ASP A 99 -2.37 -13.62 -13.09
N LEU A 100 -1.24 -13.23 -13.69
CA LEU A 100 -1.14 -12.10 -14.61
C LEU A 100 -1.82 -12.38 -15.95
N SER A 101 -1.86 -13.64 -16.40
CA SER A 101 -2.48 -14.01 -17.68
C SER A 101 -3.99 -13.97 -17.61
N MET A 102 -4.55 -14.35 -16.46
CA MET A 102 -5.99 -14.35 -16.21
C MET A 102 -6.49 -13.06 -15.55
N GLY A 103 -5.59 -12.24 -15.02
CA GLY A 103 -5.93 -11.01 -14.32
C GLY A 103 -6.74 -11.26 -13.03
N ARG A 104 -6.37 -12.28 -12.25
CA ARG A 104 -7.10 -12.66 -11.03
C ARG A 104 -6.21 -13.22 -9.93
N TRP A 105 -6.68 -13.08 -8.69
CA TRP A 105 -6.09 -13.76 -7.53
C TRP A 105 -6.36 -15.28 -7.60
N ILE A 106 -5.33 -16.07 -7.32
CA ILE A 106 -5.42 -17.54 -7.23
C ILE A 106 -6.04 -17.94 -5.88
N SER A 107 -5.72 -17.19 -4.83
CA SER A 107 -6.34 -17.30 -3.51
C SER A 107 -6.64 -15.92 -2.93
N SER A 108 -7.73 -15.80 -2.17
CA SER A 108 -8.15 -14.55 -1.54
C SER A 108 -7.71 -14.47 -0.09
N GLN A 109 -7.43 -13.26 0.39
CA GLN A 109 -7.26 -12.99 1.81
C GLN A 109 -8.61 -13.03 2.54
N PRO A 110 -8.74 -13.76 3.67
CA PRO A 110 -9.98 -13.79 4.45
C PRO A 110 -10.41 -12.43 4.99
N ASP A 111 -9.45 -11.55 5.33
CA ASP A 111 -9.76 -10.18 5.71
C ASP A 111 -9.90 -9.30 4.45
N PRO A 112 -11.12 -8.80 4.13
CA PRO A 112 -11.36 -8.02 2.92
C PRO A 112 -10.57 -6.70 2.90
N ARG A 113 -10.16 -6.18 4.06
CA ARG A 113 -9.33 -4.97 4.14
C ARG A 113 -7.91 -5.27 3.67
N ILE A 114 -7.37 -6.41 4.06
CA ILE A 114 -6.02 -6.84 3.63
C ILE A 114 -6.04 -7.17 2.15
N GLN A 115 -7.08 -7.87 1.68
CA GLN A 115 -7.30 -8.14 0.26
C GLN A 115 -7.32 -6.84 -0.56
N LYS A 116 -8.09 -5.84 -0.11
CA LYS A 116 -8.16 -4.55 -0.81
C LYS A 116 -6.82 -3.80 -0.83
N MET A 117 -6.08 -3.82 0.29
CA MET A 117 -4.74 -3.23 0.33
C MET A 117 -3.76 -3.95 -0.62
N ALA A 118 -3.86 -5.28 -0.73
CA ALA A 118 -3.06 -6.06 -1.67
C ALA A 118 -3.36 -5.69 -3.12
N GLU A 119 -4.64 -5.48 -3.47
CA GLU A 119 -5.05 -4.99 -4.80
C GLU A 119 -4.46 -3.62 -5.10
N CYS A 120 -4.53 -2.67 -4.17
CA CYS A 120 -3.95 -1.34 -4.32
C CYS A 120 -2.43 -1.38 -4.47
N TYR A 121 -1.75 -2.26 -3.72
CA TYR A 121 -0.32 -2.46 -3.86
C TYR A 121 0.03 -3.07 -5.23
N LEU A 122 -0.72 -4.09 -5.67
CA LEU A 122 -0.55 -4.75 -6.96
C LEU A 122 -0.73 -3.76 -8.10
N GLU A 123 -1.78 -2.95 -8.08
CA GLU A 123 -2.03 -1.89 -9.08
C GLU A 123 -0.83 -0.94 -9.18
N SER A 124 -0.35 -0.43 -8.03
CA SER A 124 0.82 0.42 -7.97
C SER A 124 2.08 -0.25 -8.52
N TYR A 125 2.26 -1.53 -8.24
CA TYR A 125 3.40 -2.30 -8.73
C TYR A 125 3.35 -2.47 -10.24
N LEU A 126 2.20 -2.88 -10.79
CA LEU A 126 2.03 -3.10 -12.23
C LEU A 126 2.19 -1.80 -13.03
N LEU A 127 1.69 -0.68 -12.52
CA LEU A 127 1.91 0.63 -13.14
C LEU A 127 3.40 0.95 -13.25
N ARG A 128 4.18 0.75 -12.18
CA ARG A 128 5.63 0.98 -12.21
C ARG A 128 6.35 -0.02 -13.11
N ARG A 129 5.96 -1.29 -13.08
CA ARG A 129 6.55 -2.34 -13.91
C ARG A 129 6.41 -2.05 -15.39
N ASN A 130 5.27 -1.46 -15.78
CA ASN A 130 4.96 -1.14 -17.17
C ASN A 130 5.42 0.26 -17.59
N GLN A 131 5.96 1.06 -16.67
CA GLN A 131 6.60 2.33 -17.03
C GLN A 131 7.93 2.06 -17.75
N PRO A 132 8.20 2.71 -18.88
CA PRO A 132 9.53 2.71 -19.46
C PRO A 132 10.52 3.24 -18.41
N ALA A 133 11.70 2.62 -18.28
CA ALA A 133 12.75 3.17 -17.44
C ALA A 133 12.99 4.62 -17.86
N ALA A 134 12.64 5.58 -17.01
CA ALA A 134 12.91 6.98 -17.26
C ALA A 134 14.42 7.11 -17.49
N ALA A 135 14.81 7.67 -18.64
CA ALA A 135 16.20 7.89 -19.00
C ALA A 135 16.91 8.55 -17.81
N SER A 136 17.97 7.91 -17.32
CA SER A 136 18.82 8.43 -16.26
C SER A 136 19.26 9.85 -16.65
N VAL A 137 18.84 10.86 -15.89
CA VAL A 137 19.35 12.21 -16.04
C VAL A 137 20.85 12.14 -15.72
N PRO A 138 21.76 12.50 -16.65
CA PRO A 138 23.19 12.51 -16.35
C PRO A 138 23.44 13.55 -15.27
N SER A 139 24.11 13.11 -14.20
CA SER A 139 24.59 13.95 -13.11
C SER A 139 25.34 15.15 -13.69
N SER A 140 24.78 16.35 -13.57
CA SER A 140 25.49 17.58 -13.89
C SER A 140 26.71 17.66 -12.97
N ALA A 141 27.90 17.53 -13.56
CA ALA A 141 29.15 17.82 -12.88
C ALA A 141 29.20 19.32 -12.60
N ASN A 142 29.50 19.65 -11.34
CA ASN A 142 29.75 21.01 -10.87
C ASN A 142 30.87 21.67 -11.70
N LEU A 143 30.66 22.94 -12.06
CA LEU A 143 31.71 23.94 -12.30
C LEU A 143 31.42 25.15 -11.43
#